data_AF-A0A960RA28-F1
#
_entry.id   AF-A0A960RA28-F1
#
_cell.length_a   1.000
_cell.length_b   1.000
_cell.length_c   1.000
_cell.angle_alpha   90.00
_cell.angle_beta   90.00
_cell.angle_gamma   90.00
#
_symmetry.space_group_name_H-M   'P 1'
#
loop_
_entity.id
_entity.type
_entity.pdbx_description
1 polymer ?
#
loop_
_entity_poly.entity_id
_entity_poly.type
_entity_poly.pdbx_seq_one_letter_code
_entity_poly.pdbx_strand_id
1 'polypeptide(L)'
;MSYPASFRFFFLLLAIHTVSAVVLQSAESRPNVILIMADDLGYETIGANGGTSYRTPVLDGLAAGGVRFERCYVQPLCTPTRVQMMTGAY
;
A
#
# COMPACT_ATOMS: atom_id res chain seq x y z
N MET A 1 -44.04 5.37 29.43
CA MET A 1 -44.31 4.66 28.16
C MET A 1 -43.24 3.58 28.01
N SER A 2 -43.50 2.38 28.54
CA SER A 2 -42.50 1.29 28.61
C SER A 2 -42.65 0.42 27.37
N TYR A 3 -41.62 0.36 26.53
CA TYR A 3 -41.59 -0.53 25.37
C TYR A 3 -41.65 -2.00 25.83
N PRO A 4 -42.39 -2.87 25.12
CA PRO A 4 -42.51 -4.28 25.48
C PRO A 4 -41.15 -4.97 25.40
N ALA A 5 -40.90 -5.93 26.30
CA ALA A 5 -39.62 -6.64 26.44
C ALA A 5 -39.16 -7.33 25.14
N SER A 6 -40.11 -7.71 24.28
CA SER A 6 -39.88 -8.27 22.94
C SER A 6 -39.13 -7.31 22.00
N PHE A 7 -39.41 -6.00 22.10
CA PHE A 7 -38.75 -4.99 21.27
C PHE A 7 -37.29 -4.81 21.70
N ARG A 8 -37.02 -4.80 23.00
CA ARG A 8 -35.65 -4.75 23.55
C ARG A 8 -34.80 -5.94 23.14
N PHE A 9 -35.39 -7.14 23.12
CA PHE A 9 -34.72 -8.37 22.70
C PHE A 9 -34.37 -8.35 21.21
N PHE A 10 -35.28 -7.84 20.37
CA PHE A 10 -35.03 -7.65 18.94
C PHE A 10 -33.88 -6.67 18.65
N PHE A 11 -33.84 -5.52 19.33
CA PHE A 11 -32.73 -4.56 19.18
C PHE A 11 -31.40 -5.12 19.68
N LEU A 12 -31.39 -5.92 20.74
CA LEU A 12 -30.19 -6.61 21.23
C LEU A 12 -29.67 -7.65 20.23
N LEU A 13 -30.55 -8.45 19.63
CA LEU A 13 -30.17 -9.43 18.60
C LEU A 13 -29.65 -8.74 17.33
N LEU A 14 -30.29 -7.63 16.92
CA LEU A 14 -29.84 -6.82 15.79
C LEU A 14 -28.45 -6.24 16.06
N ALA A 15 -28.22 -5.70 17.26
CA ALA A 15 -26.93 -5.17 17.68
C ALA A 15 -25.84 -6.27 17.68
N ILE A 16 -26.15 -7.46 18.20
CA ILE A 16 -25.23 -8.61 18.20
C ILE A 16 -24.89 -9.06 16.77
N HIS A 17 -25.87 -9.08 15.86
CA HIS A 17 -25.63 -9.40 14.45
C HIS A 17 -24.76 -8.37 13.74
N THR A 18 -24.98 -7.07 13.98
CA THR A 18 -24.14 -6.03 13.41
C THR A 18 -22.69 -6.07 13.89
N VAL A 19 -22.46 -6.37 15.18
CA VAL A 19 -21.11 -6.48 15.74
C VAL A 19 -20.37 -7.69 15.16
N SER A 20 -21.04 -8.84 15.02
CA SER A 20 -20.44 -10.06 14.46
C SER A 20 -19.96 -9.88 13.01
N ALA A 21 -20.75 -9.18 12.18
CA ALA A 21 -20.40 -8.92 10.78
C ALA A 21 -19.14 -8.04 10.62
N VAL A 22 -18.96 -7.05 11.49
CA VAL A 22 -17.77 -6.18 11.50
C VAL A 22 -16.50 -6.96 11.86
N VAL A 23 -16.59 -7.90 12.80
CA VAL A 23 -15.45 -8.72 13.23
C VAL A 23 -15.03 -9.71 12.13
N LEU A 24 -15.96 -10.31 11.40
CA LEU A 24 -15.65 -11.24 10.30
C LEU A 24 -15.02 -10.55 9.09
N GLN A 25 -15.36 -9.29 8.84
CA GLN A 25 -14.76 -8.48 7.76
C GLN A 25 -13.28 -8.15 8.03
N SER A 26 -12.81 -8.27 9.28
CA SER A 26 -11.42 -7.99 9.65
C SER A 26 -10.46 -9.16 9.40
N ALA A 27 -10.88 -10.19 8.65
CA ALA A 27 -9.97 -11.19 8.13
C ALA A 27 -8.88 -10.46 7.31
N GLU A 28 -7.70 -10.31 7.89
CA GLU A 28 -6.57 -9.58 7.32
C GLU A 28 -6.29 -10.08 5.90
N SER A 29 -6.69 -9.29 4.90
CA SER A 29 -6.29 -9.50 3.53
C SER A 29 -4.80 -9.15 3.44
N ARG A 30 -3.94 -10.16 3.64
CA ARG A 30 -2.50 -10.01 3.49
C ARG A 30 -2.20 -9.65 2.03
N PRO A 31 -1.73 -8.43 1.72
CA PRO A 31 -1.44 -8.06 0.35
C PRO A 31 -0.22 -8.83 -0.15
N ASN A 32 -0.19 -9.13 -1.45
CA ASN A 32 1.04 -9.55 -2.10
C ASN A 32 1.96 -8.33 -2.27
N VAL A 33 3.23 -8.47 -1.88
CA VAL A 33 4.23 -7.41 -2.03
C VAL A 33 5.18 -7.80 -3.16
N ILE A 34 5.27 -6.95 -4.18
CA ILE A 34 6.20 -7.12 -5.31
C ILE A 34 7.19 -5.96 -5.28
N LEU A 35 8.47 -6.27 -5.06
CA LEU A 35 9.57 -5.32 -5.12
C LEU A 35 10.23 -5.40 -6.49
N ILE A 36 10.14 -4.32 -7.27
CA ILE A 36 10.80 -4.19 -8.57
C ILE A 36 11.96 -3.20 -8.41
N MET A 37 13.18 -3.66 -8.69
CA MET A 37 14.38 -2.84 -8.63
C MET A 37 15.13 -2.92 -9.97
N ALA A 38 15.39 -1.77 -10.57
CA ALA A 38 16.20 -1.65 -11.78
C ALA A 38 17.65 -1.30 -11.41
N ASP A 39 18.62 -1.86 -12.15
CA ASP A 39 20.04 -1.54 -11.99
C ASP A 39 20.39 -0.31 -12.82
N ASP A 40 21.24 0.57 -12.29
CA ASP A 40 21.76 1.77 -12.97
C ASP A 40 20.70 2.66 -13.64
N LEU A 41 19.50 2.74 -13.04
CA LEU A 41 18.42 3.60 -13.52
C LEU A 41 18.56 5.03 -12.95
N GLY A 42 18.89 5.98 -13.82
CA GLY A 42 18.96 7.40 -13.47
C GLY A 42 17.60 7.98 -13.08
N TYR A 43 17.59 8.99 -12.20
CA TYR A 43 16.35 9.66 -11.77
C TYR A 43 15.66 10.35 -12.96
N GLU A 44 16.46 10.96 -13.81
CA GLU A 44 16.08 11.74 -14.99
C GLU A 44 15.58 10.90 -16.16
N THR A 45 15.64 9.58 -16.09
CA THR A 45 15.23 8.71 -17.21
C THR A 45 13.72 8.48 -17.25
N ILE A 46 13.01 8.78 -16.16
CA ILE A 46 11.57 8.50 -16.00
C ILE A 46 10.73 9.74 -16.32
N GLY A 47 9.68 9.56 -17.13
CA GLY A 47 8.75 10.63 -17.53
C GLY A 47 8.12 11.33 -16.34
N ALA A 48 7.64 10.57 -15.35
CA ALA A 48 7.10 11.11 -14.10
C ALA A 48 8.10 11.94 -13.24
N ASN A 49 9.40 11.86 -13.54
CA ASN A 49 10.44 12.69 -12.92
C ASN A 49 10.87 13.87 -13.81
N GLY A 50 10.19 14.11 -14.93
CA GLY A 50 10.53 15.15 -15.90
C GLY A 50 11.48 14.67 -17.02
N GLY A 51 11.78 13.37 -17.09
CA GLY A 51 12.61 12.79 -18.14
C GLY A 51 11.96 12.85 -19.52
N THR A 52 12.74 13.18 -20.55
CA THR A 52 12.25 13.26 -21.94
C THR A 52 12.95 12.29 -22.89
N SER A 53 14.02 11.62 -22.44
CA SER A 53 14.84 10.75 -23.29
C SER A 53 14.15 9.42 -23.64
N TYR A 54 13.25 8.94 -22.77
CA TYR A 54 12.61 7.63 -22.91
C TYR A 54 11.10 7.72 -22.68
N ARG A 55 10.35 6.82 -23.33
CA ARG A 55 8.91 6.65 -23.06
C ARG A 55 8.72 5.60 -21.96
N THR A 56 8.18 5.99 -20.82
CA THR A 56 8.00 5.13 -19.65
C THR A 56 6.53 4.97 -19.22
N PRO A 57 5.58 4.71 -20.14
CA PRO A 57 4.15 4.86 -19.86
C PRO A 57 3.62 3.96 -18.73
N VAL A 58 4.21 2.77 -18.53
CA VAL A 58 3.84 1.87 -17.42
C VAL A 58 4.28 2.45 -16.07
N LEU A 59 5.51 2.98 -15.99
CA LEU A 59 6.04 3.59 -14.76
C LEU A 59 5.33 4.92 -14.46
N ASP A 60 5.01 5.69 -15.50
CA ASP A 60 4.25 6.93 -15.38
C ASP A 60 2.83 6.67 -14.86
N GLY A 61 2.19 5.59 -15.35
CA GLY A 61 0.90 5.13 -14.83
C GLY A 61 0.95 4.68 -13.38
N LEU A 62 2.02 3.97 -12.97
CA LEU A 62 2.23 3.60 -11.56
C LEU A 62 2.42 4.83 -10.66
N ALA A 63 3.16 5.83 -11.14
CA ALA A 63 3.36 7.08 -10.41
C ALA A 63 2.06 7.89 -10.27
N ALA A 64 1.22 7.93 -11.31
CA ALA A 64 -0.06 8.65 -11.29
C ALA A 64 -1.13 7.94 -10.45
N GLY A 65 -1.13 6.61 -10.43
CA GLY A 65 -2.09 5.80 -9.66
C GLY A 65 -1.64 5.47 -8.23
N GLY A 66 -0.45 5.89 -7.82
CA GLY A 66 0.18 5.51 -6.56
C GLY A 66 0.84 6.67 -5.83
N VAL A 67 1.84 6.33 -5.02
CA VAL A 67 2.67 7.30 -4.29
C VAL A 67 4.06 7.32 -4.93
N ARG A 68 4.52 8.52 -5.30
CA ARG A 68 5.85 8.75 -5.86
C ARG A 68 6.73 9.48 -4.85
N PHE A 69 7.93 8.95 -4.61
CA PHE A 69 8.92 9.58 -3.74
C PHE A 69 9.87 10.45 -4.56
N GLU A 70 9.85 11.76 -4.33
CA GLU A 70 10.73 12.73 -5.01
C GLU A 70 12.12 12.83 -4.38
N ARG A 71 12.29 12.28 -3.18
CA ARG A 71 13.53 12.28 -2.40
C ARG A 71 13.83 10.87 -1.91
N CYS A 72 14.25 10.01 -2.82
CA CYS A 72 14.67 8.63 -2.56
C CYS A 72 16.19 8.50 -2.78
N TYR A 73 16.93 8.07 -1.76
CA TYR A 73 18.40 8.05 -1.77
C TYR A 73 18.94 6.62 -1.68
N VAL A 74 20.10 6.38 -2.32
CA VAL A 74 20.78 5.07 -2.37
C VAL A 74 22.29 5.24 -2.19
N GLN A 75 23.00 4.12 -2.01
CA GLN A 75 24.46 4.10 -2.07
C GLN A 75 24.91 4.18 -3.54
N PRO A 76 26.07 4.80 -3.85
CA PRO A 76 26.56 4.95 -5.23
C PRO A 76 27.13 3.65 -5.82
N LEU A 77 26.80 2.50 -5.23
CA LEU A 77 27.26 1.17 -5.65
C LEU A 77 26.13 0.14 -5.48
N CYS A 78 26.06 -0.82 -6.41
CA CYS A 78 24.99 -1.82 -6.47
C CYS A 78 24.96 -2.75 -5.24
N THR A 79 26.12 -3.27 -4.81
CA THR A 79 26.23 -4.20 -3.67
C THR A 79 25.73 -3.58 -2.35
N PRO A 80 26.24 -2.42 -1.88
CA PRO A 80 25.78 -1.86 -0.62
C PRO A 80 24.30 -1.43 -0.68
N THR A 81 23.80 -0.90 -1.81
CA THR A 81 22.36 -0.60 -1.96
C THR A 81 21.49 -1.84 -1.79
N ARG A 82 21.87 -2.96 -2.41
CA ARG A 82 21.13 -4.23 -2.31
C ARG A 82 21.17 -4.81 -0.90
N VAL A 83 22.32 -4.78 -0.25
CA VAL A 83 22.46 -5.27 1.13
C VAL A 83 21.59 -4.43 2.08
N GLN A 84 21.67 -3.10 2.00
CA GLN A 84 20.85 -2.20 2.84
C GLN A 84 19.35 -2.43 2.61
N MET A 85 18.92 -2.66 1.37
CA MET A 85 17.53 -2.96 1.04
C MET A 85 17.05 -4.31 1.58
N MET A 86 17.90 -5.34 1.57
CA MET A 86 17.54 -6.69 2.05
C MET A 86 17.58 -6.84 3.56
N THR A 87 18.50 -6.15 4.23
CA THR A 87 18.74 -6.30 5.68
C THR A 87 18.14 -5.17 6.52
N GLY A 88 17.88 -4.01 5.92
CA GLY A 88 17.48 -2.80 6.64
C GLY A 88 18.60 -2.20 7.51
N ALA A 89 19.84 -2.64 7.33
CA ALA A 89 21.02 -2.17 8.07
C ALA A 89 21.97 -1.41 7.14
N TYR A 90 22.60 -0.35 7.67
CA TYR A 90 23.56 0.47 6.94
C TYR A 90 24.92 -0.22 6.77
#